data_AF-A0A258F109-F1
#
_entry.id   AF-A0A258F109-F1
#
_cell.length_a   1.000
_cell.length_b   1.000
_cell.length_c   1.000
_cell.angle_alpha   90.00
_cell.angle_beta   90.00
_cell.angle_gamma   90.00
#
_symmetry.space_group_name_H-M   'P 1'
#
loop_
_entity.id
_entity.type
_entity.pdbx_description
1 polymer ?
#
loop_
_entity_poly.entity_id
_entity_poly.type
_entity_poly.pdbx_seq_one_letter_code
_entity_poly.pdbx_strand_id
1 'polypeptide(L)'
;MKRLILTRHTKSSWDDPQMPDHDRPLNERGKAAAADLGQWLASRAFVKPALYHAGPDVMLAVLRHAKAETVMMIGHNPGIAEFAARLVAHPPANPEFARYPTGATLVAEFDVADWAKVEFGTGVVVDFVIPREVVV
;
A
#
# COMPACT_ATOMS: atom_id res chain seq x y z
N MET A 1 -17.28 -10.35 -3.22
CA MET A 1 -16.08 -10.27 -2.34
C MET A 1 -15.00 -9.48 -3.05
N LYS A 2 -14.65 -8.31 -2.52
CA LYS A 2 -13.54 -7.47 -3.01
C LYS A 2 -12.38 -7.51 -2.02
N ARG A 3 -11.14 -7.49 -2.50
CA ARG A 3 -9.94 -7.55 -1.66
C ARG A 3 -9.02 -6.34 -1.89
N LEU A 4 -8.62 -5.69 -0.81
CA LEU A 4 -7.66 -4.60 -0.81
C LEU A 4 -6.34 -5.06 -0.16
N ILE A 5 -5.23 -4.79 -0.84
CA ILE A 5 -3.87 -4.85 -0.30
C ILE A 5 -3.39 -3.39 -0.16
N LEU A 6 -3.36 -2.88 1.06
CA LEU A 6 -3.02 -1.49 1.35
C LEU A 6 -1.60 -1.42 1.90
N THR A 7 -0.66 -0.91 1.12
CA THR A 7 0.77 -0.91 1.48
C THR A 7 1.27 0.53 1.63
N ARG A 8 1.92 0.85 2.76
CA ARG A 8 2.66 2.12 2.83
C ARG A 8 3.92 1.99 1.98
N HIS A 9 4.23 3.04 1.21
CA HIS A 9 5.47 3.08 0.44
C HIS A 9 6.70 2.75 1.32
N THR A 10 7.71 2.16 0.69
CA THR A 10 8.98 1.81 1.34
C THR A 10 9.89 3.05 1.48
N LYS A 11 10.99 2.91 2.22
CA LYS A 11 11.91 4.02 2.51
C LYS A 11 12.47 4.64 1.22
N SER A 12 12.49 5.97 1.14
CA SER A 12 13.34 6.76 0.25
C SER A 12 14.66 7.11 0.97
N SER A 13 15.78 7.21 0.26
CA SER A 13 17.13 7.29 0.86
C SER A 13 17.47 8.65 1.47
N TRP A 14 18.46 8.63 2.38
CA TRP A 14 19.23 9.77 2.90
C TRP A 14 20.72 9.35 2.88
N ASP A 15 21.61 10.19 2.35
CA ASP A 15 22.96 9.80 1.85
C ASP A 15 24.10 9.67 2.92
N ASP A 16 24.88 8.57 2.79
CA ASP A 16 26.30 8.13 3.09
C ASP A 16 27.13 8.55 4.34
N PRO A 17 27.94 7.66 5.00
CA PRO A 17 29.33 7.31 4.57
C PRO A 17 29.91 5.88 4.87
N GLN A 18 29.14 4.79 5.06
CA GLN A 18 29.68 3.41 5.29
C GLN A 18 28.91 2.26 4.56
N MET A 19 28.35 2.58 3.39
CA MET A 19 27.51 1.84 2.43
C MET A 19 27.25 0.30 2.57
N PRO A 20 26.08 -0.12 3.11
CA PRO A 20 25.55 -1.49 3.08
C PRO A 20 24.77 -1.84 1.78
N ASP A 21 24.38 -3.11 1.57
CA ASP A 21 23.78 -3.64 0.32
C ASP A 21 22.60 -2.83 -0.26
N HIS A 22 21.86 -2.11 0.59
CA HIS A 22 20.72 -1.27 0.21
C HIS A 22 21.07 0.01 -0.56
N ASP A 23 22.32 0.46 -0.50
CA ASP A 23 22.80 1.67 -1.16
C ASP A 23 23.55 1.36 -2.47
N ARG A 24 23.59 0.08 -2.89
CA ARG A 24 24.22 -0.31 -4.14
C ARG A 24 23.45 0.29 -5.32
N PRO A 25 24.10 1.15 -6.14
CA PRO A 25 23.45 1.65 -7.33
C PRO A 25 23.09 0.49 -8.26
N LEU A 26 21.93 0.57 -8.90
CA LEU A 26 21.54 -0.40 -9.91
C LEU A 26 22.62 -0.45 -11.00
N ASN A 27 23.14 -1.64 -11.31
CA ASN A 27 23.96 -1.84 -12.49
C ASN A 27 23.09 -1.73 -13.77
N GLU A 28 23.70 -1.72 -14.96
CA GLU A 28 22.97 -1.56 -16.22
C GLU A 28 21.85 -2.60 -16.41
N ARG A 29 22.08 -3.84 -15.96
CA ARG A 29 21.05 -4.89 -15.96
C ARG A 29 19.90 -4.58 -14.99
N GLY A 30 20.20 -4.07 -13.81
CA GLY A 30 19.22 -3.65 -12.81
C GLY A 30 18.38 -2.47 -13.28
N LYS A 31 19.00 -1.48 -13.95
CA LYS A 31 18.29 -0.36 -14.58
C LYS A 31 17.36 -0.84 -15.70
N ALA A 32 17.84 -1.72 -16.57
CA ALA A 32 17.03 -2.29 -17.65
C ALA A 32 15.84 -3.09 -17.08
N ALA A 33 16.07 -3.97 -16.10
CA ALA A 33 15.02 -4.73 -15.45
C ALA A 33 13.99 -3.84 -14.73
N ALA A 34 14.45 -2.77 -14.07
CA ALA A 34 13.57 -1.78 -13.45
C ALA A 34 12.72 -1.03 -14.49
N ALA A 35 13.29 -0.71 -15.66
CA ALA A 35 12.56 -0.09 -16.76
C ALA A 35 11.51 -1.04 -17.35
N ASP A 36 11.86 -2.31 -17.59
CA ASP A 36 10.94 -3.34 -18.10
C ASP A 36 9.78 -3.56 -17.12
N LEU A 37 10.09 -3.69 -15.82
CA LEU A 37 9.09 -3.81 -14.78
C LEU A 37 8.22 -2.55 -14.69
N GLY A 38 8.82 -1.36 -14.81
CA GLY A 38 8.11 -0.09 -14.82
C GLY A 38 7.13 0.02 -15.98
N GLN A 39 7.52 -0.40 -17.19
CA GLN A 39 6.63 -0.44 -18.36
C GLN A 39 5.50 -1.45 -18.17
N TRP A 40 5.82 -2.64 -17.66
CA TRP A 40 4.82 -3.65 -17.35
C TRP A 40 3.81 -3.14 -16.30
N LEU A 41 4.30 -2.49 -15.24
CA LEU A 41 3.46 -1.86 -14.23
C LEU A 41 2.62 -0.73 -14.82
N ALA A 42 3.18 0.15 -15.65
CA ALA A 42 2.42 1.24 -16.28
C ALA A 42 1.24 0.75 -17.13
N SER A 43 1.33 -0.48 -17.67
CA SER A 43 0.22 -1.09 -18.41
C SER A 43 -0.90 -1.66 -17.53
N ARG A 44 -0.68 -1.80 -16.21
CA ARG A 44 -1.59 -2.52 -15.29
C ARG A 44 -1.91 -1.75 -14.00
N ALA A 45 -1.10 -0.77 -13.65
CA ALA A 45 -1.22 0.07 -12.47
C ALA A 45 -1.67 1.46 -12.86
N PHE A 46 -2.52 2.06 -12.03
CA PHE A 46 -2.96 3.42 -12.22
C PHE A 46 -2.21 4.32 -11.26
N VAL A 47 -1.32 5.16 -11.78
CA VAL A 47 -0.71 6.23 -11.00
C VAL A 47 -1.75 7.36 -10.88
N LYS A 48 -2.20 7.62 -9.65
CA LYS A 48 -3.13 8.70 -9.35
C LYS A 48 -2.40 9.76 -8.53
N PRO A 49 -2.11 10.95 -9.10
CA PRO A 49 -1.49 12.04 -8.34
C PRO A 49 -2.27 12.39 -7.06
N ALA A 50 -3.59 12.21 -7.08
CA ALA A 50 -4.47 12.40 -5.94
C ALA A 50 -4.17 11.50 -4.73
N LEU A 51 -3.40 10.40 -4.88
CA LEU A 51 -2.99 9.53 -3.78
C LEU A 51 -1.73 10.04 -3.05
N TYR A 52 -1.01 11.01 -3.61
CA TYR A 52 0.17 11.57 -2.98
C TYR A 52 -0.21 12.41 -1.76
N HIS A 53 0.24 11.99 -0.57
CA HIS A 53 -0.15 12.57 0.73
C HIS A 53 -1.68 12.71 0.93
N ALA A 54 -2.45 11.82 0.29
CA ALA A 54 -3.89 11.82 0.37
C ALA A 54 -4.39 11.53 1.79
N GLY A 55 -5.44 12.25 2.20
CA GLY A 55 -6.25 11.86 3.34
C GLY A 55 -7.18 10.68 3.02
N PRO A 56 -7.77 10.07 4.05
CA PRO A 56 -8.59 8.86 3.94
C PRO A 56 -9.78 8.99 2.98
N ASP A 57 -10.47 10.12 2.97
CA ASP A 57 -11.66 10.32 2.12
C ASP A 57 -11.29 10.33 0.63
N VAL A 58 -10.14 10.90 0.28
CA VAL A 58 -9.59 10.87 -1.08
C VAL A 58 -9.18 9.45 -1.46
N MET A 59 -8.52 8.73 -0.55
CA MET A 59 -8.14 7.33 -0.78
C MET A 59 -9.37 6.44 -1.01
N LEU A 60 -10.45 6.60 -0.22
CA LEU A 60 -11.71 5.89 -0.41
C LEU A 60 -12.34 6.23 -1.76
N ALA A 61 -12.38 7.52 -2.13
CA ALA A 61 -12.92 7.96 -3.41
C ALA A 61 -12.15 7.34 -4.59
N VAL A 62 -10.81 7.23 -4.50
CA VAL A 62 -10.01 6.55 -5.51
C VAL A 62 -10.32 5.04 -5.54
N LEU A 63 -10.38 4.38 -4.37
CA LEU A 63 -10.68 2.95 -4.27
C LEU A 63 -12.02 2.60 -4.92
N ARG A 64 -13.05 3.41 -4.68
CA ARG A 64 -14.41 3.22 -5.20
C ARG A 64 -14.51 3.19 -6.73
N HIS A 65 -13.50 3.69 -7.44
CA HIS A 65 -13.43 3.63 -8.91
C HIS A 65 -12.69 2.40 -9.46
N ALA A 66 -12.08 1.59 -8.60
CA ALA A 66 -11.36 0.40 -9.04
C ALA A 66 -12.30 -0.63 -9.67
N LYS A 67 -11.74 -1.49 -10.53
CA LYS A 67 -12.51 -2.49 -11.32
C LYS A 67 -12.06 -3.93 -11.11
N ALA A 68 -10.82 -4.14 -10.67
CA ALA A 68 -10.31 -5.48 -10.38
C ALA A 68 -10.96 -6.07 -9.12
N GLU A 69 -11.04 -7.39 -9.01
CA GLU A 69 -11.49 -8.06 -7.77
C GLU A 69 -10.54 -7.81 -6.59
N THR A 70 -9.23 -7.78 -6.88
CA THR A 70 -8.17 -7.49 -5.92
C THR A 70 -7.43 -6.22 -6.35
N VAL A 71 -7.29 -5.28 -5.43
CA VAL A 71 -6.62 -3.99 -5.67
C VAL A 71 -5.46 -3.85 -4.71
N MET A 72 -4.29 -3.49 -5.23
CA MET A 72 -3.19 -2.98 -4.41
C MET A 72 -3.21 -1.45 -4.44
N MET A 73 -3.21 -0.83 -3.28
CA MET A 73 -3.09 0.62 -3.13
C MET A 73 -1.83 0.94 -2.33
N ILE A 74 -0.99 1.80 -2.91
CA ILE A 74 0.22 2.30 -2.27
C ILE A 74 0.01 3.75 -1.87
N GLY A 75 0.30 4.08 -0.61
CA GLY A 75 0.09 5.43 -0.06
C GLY A 75 1.13 5.85 0.96
N HIS A 76 0.91 7.02 1.56
CA HIS A 76 1.83 7.69 2.48
C HIS A 76 1.18 7.96 3.84
N ASN A 77 2.00 7.97 4.89
CA ASN A 77 1.57 8.49 6.18
C ASN A 77 1.47 10.03 6.15
N PRO A 78 0.62 10.63 7.00
CA PRO A 78 -0.26 9.97 7.97
C PRO A 78 -1.53 9.38 7.35
N GLY A 79 -1.91 9.81 6.15
CA GLY A 79 -3.22 9.52 5.56
C GLY A 79 -3.52 8.03 5.36
N ILE A 80 -2.54 7.21 4.99
CA ILE A 80 -2.76 5.76 4.84
C ILE A 80 -3.04 5.06 6.18
N ALA A 81 -2.40 5.49 7.28
CA ALA A 81 -2.65 4.94 8.60
C ALA A 81 -4.08 5.27 9.08
N GLU A 82 -4.49 6.52 8.89
CA GLU A 82 -5.86 6.95 9.19
C GLU A 82 -6.88 6.23 8.30
N PHE A 83 -6.58 6.10 7.01
CA PHE A 83 -7.42 5.36 6.06
C PHE A 83 -7.61 3.91 6.51
N ALA A 84 -6.53 3.20 6.83
CA ALA A 84 -6.59 1.83 7.33
C ALA A 84 -7.45 1.72 8.60
N ALA A 85 -7.24 2.62 9.57
CA ALA A 85 -7.98 2.63 10.83
C ALA A 85 -9.48 2.89 10.64
N ARG A 86 -9.85 3.81 9.74
CA ARG A 86 -11.25 4.10 9.43
C ARG A 86 -11.90 3.02 8.56
N LEU A 87 -11.13 2.31 7.74
CA LEU A 87 -11.66 1.40 6.74
C LEU A 87 -12.16 0.09 7.34
N VAL A 88 -11.48 -0.42 8.35
CA VAL A 88 -11.75 -1.74 8.93
C VAL A 88 -12.78 -1.67 10.04
N ALA A 89 -13.61 -2.71 10.16
CA ALA A 89 -14.59 -2.83 11.24
C ALA A 89 -13.92 -2.98 12.62
N HIS A 90 -12.83 -3.75 12.67
CA HIS A 90 -12.03 -3.97 13.86
C HIS A 90 -10.55 -3.92 13.48
N PRO A 91 -9.72 -3.13 14.18
CA PRO A 91 -8.28 -3.10 13.92
C PRO A 91 -7.63 -4.44 14.30
N PRO A 92 -6.55 -4.86 13.61
CA PRO A 92 -5.76 -6.00 14.04
C PRO A 92 -5.09 -5.73 15.39
N ALA A 93 -4.77 -6.78 16.14
CA ALA A 93 -4.12 -6.69 17.45
C ALA A 93 -2.66 -6.18 17.39
N ASN A 94 -2.06 -6.08 16.19
CA ASN A 94 -0.68 -5.65 16.04
C ASN A 94 -0.53 -4.17 16.50
N PRO A 95 0.32 -3.87 17.49
CA PRO A 95 0.48 -2.52 18.04
C PRO A 95 1.03 -1.51 17.02
N GLU A 96 1.67 -1.97 15.95
CA GLU A 96 2.19 -1.11 14.88
C GLU A 96 1.11 -0.67 13.88
N PHE A 97 -0.11 -1.23 13.95
CA PHE A 97 -1.18 -0.90 13.02
C PHE A 97 -1.49 0.60 13.00
N ALA A 98 -1.59 1.24 14.17
CA ALA A 98 -1.85 2.67 14.28
C ALA A 98 -0.69 3.53 13.71
N ARG A 99 0.55 3.04 13.78
CA ARG A 99 1.72 3.75 13.27
C ARG A 99 1.93 3.53 11.78
N TYR A 100 1.52 2.37 11.26
CA TYR A 100 1.63 1.97 9.87
C TYR A 100 3.05 2.26 9.30
N PRO A 101 4.10 1.56 9.79
CA PRO A 101 5.49 1.85 9.41
C PRO A 101 5.74 1.63 7.90
N THR A 102 6.87 2.12 7.38
CA THR A 102 7.22 1.97 5.95
C THR A 102 7.16 0.51 5.52
N GLY A 103 6.46 0.20 4.42
CA GLY A 103 6.25 -1.16 3.94
C GLY A 103 5.18 -1.97 4.69
N ALA A 104 4.56 -1.43 5.75
CA ALA A 104 3.42 -2.09 6.40
C ALA A 104 2.30 -2.33 5.39
N THR A 105 1.70 -3.52 5.45
CA THR A 105 0.69 -3.98 4.51
C THR A 105 -0.50 -4.58 5.24
N LEU A 106 -1.67 -4.00 5.03
CA LEU A 106 -2.98 -4.53 5.45
C LEU A 106 -3.60 -5.30 4.28
N VAL A 107 -4.13 -6.47 4.55
CA VAL A 107 -5.06 -7.18 3.65
C VAL A 107 -6.45 -7.11 4.26
N ALA A 108 -7.39 -6.50 3.54
CA ALA A 108 -8.77 -6.38 3.96
C ALA A 108 -9.74 -6.87 2.88
N GLU A 109 -10.86 -7.45 3.31
CA GLU A 109 -11.93 -7.94 2.45
C GLU A 109 -13.24 -7.21 2.72
N PHE A 110 -14.04 -7.09 1.66
CA PHE A 110 -15.33 -6.44 1.68
C PHE A 110 -16.37 -7.34 1.02
N ASP A 111 -17.47 -7.60 1.73
CA ASP A 111 -18.62 -8.29 1.16
C ASP A 111 -19.49 -7.33 0.34
N VAL A 112 -18.91 -6.86 -0.76
CA VAL A 112 -19.59 -6.01 -1.75
C VAL A 112 -19.39 -6.58 -3.15
N ALA A 113 -20.36 -6.30 -4.02
CA ALA A 113 -20.30 -6.67 -5.43
C ALA A 113 -19.46 -5.68 -6.27
N ASP A 114 -19.38 -4.42 -5.85
CA ASP A 114 -18.68 -3.34 -6.54
C ASP A 114 -17.96 -2.43 -5.53
N TRP A 115 -16.77 -1.95 -5.89
CA TRP A 115 -15.97 -1.06 -5.06
C TRP A 115 -16.70 0.23 -4.67
N ALA A 116 -17.64 0.71 -5.49
CA ALA A 116 -18.46 1.88 -5.21
C ALA A 116 -19.27 1.77 -3.91
N LYS A 117 -19.53 0.54 -3.44
CA LYS A 117 -20.28 0.23 -2.22
C LYS A 117 -19.41 0.09 -0.96
N VAL A 118 -18.08 0.18 -1.09
CA VAL A 118 -17.20 0.11 0.09
C VAL A 118 -17.41 1.34 0.96
N GLU A 119 -17.57 1.12 2.26
CA GLU A 119 -17.72 2.16 3.27
C GLU A 119 -16.66 2.01 4.37
N PHE A 120 -16.41 3.09 5.10
CA PHE A 120 -15.61 3.02 6.33
C PHE A 120 -16.27 2.09 7.35
N GLY A 121 -15.45 1.40 8.15
CA GLY A 121 -15.90 0.47 9.18
C GLY A 121 -16.45 -0.86 8.65
N THR A 122 -16.32 -1.14 7.35
CA THR A 122 -16.87 -2.38 6.74
C THR A 122 -15.81 -3.39 6.33
N GLY A 123 -14.53 -3.00 6.31
CA GLY A 123 -13.44 -3.89 5.95
C GLY A 123 -13.20 -4.95 7.01
N VAL A 124 -13.21 -6.22 6.60
CA VAL A 124 -12.78 -7.34 7.44
C VAL A 124 -11.27 -7.51 7.27
N VAL A 125 -10.53 -7.42 8.36
CA VAL A 125 -9.07 -7.66 8.33
C VAL A 125 -8.81 -9.14 8.09
N VAL A 126 -8.07 -9.44 7.04
CA VAL A 126 -7.56 -10.78 6.75
C VAL A 126 -6.16 -10.95 7.34
N ASP A 127 -5.30 -9.94 7.15
CA ASP A 127 -3.93 -9.96 7.66
C ASP A 127 -3.37 -8.55 7.79
N PHE A 128 -2.38 -8.36 8.67
CA PHE A 128 -1.58 -7.14 8.74
C PHE A 128 -0.13 -7.49 9.10
N VAL A 129 0.79 -7.06 8.26
CA VAL A 129 2.20 -7.40 8.39
C VAL A 129 3.10 -6.17 8.23
N ILE A 130 4.22 -6.16 8.93
CA ILE A 130 5.30 -5.19 8.74
C ILE A 130 6.58 -5.90 8.26
N PRO A 131 7.48 -5.24 7.51
CA PRO A 131 8.62 -5.92 6.90
C PRO A 131 9.50 -6.72 7.86
N ARG A 132 9.71 -6.23 9.09
CA ARG A 132 10.51 -6.92 10.11
C ARG A 132 9.94 -8.26 10.60
N GLU A 133 8.68 -8.56 10.28
CA GLU A 133 7.99 -9.80 10.67
C GLU A 133 8.04 -10.86 9.54
N VAL A 134 8.46 -10.49 8.33
CA VAL A 134 8.48 -11.38 7.14
C VAL A 134 9.86 -11.94 6.85
N VAL A 135 10.93 -11.28 7.32
CA VAL A 135 12.30 -11.73 7.11
C VAL A 135 12.58 -12.93 8.02
N VAL A 136 12.76 -14.10 7.41
CA VAL A 136 13.27 -15.33 8.03
C VAL A 136 14.79 -15.33 7.98
#